data_AF-A0A7C4KTA8-F1
#
_entry.id   AF-A0A7C4KTA8-F1
#
_cell.length_a   1.000
_cell.length_b   1.000
_cell.length_c   1.000
_cell.angle_alpha   90.00
_cell.angle_beta   90.00
_cell.angle_gamma   90.00
#
_symmetry.space_group_name_H-M   'P 1'
#
loop_
_entity.id
_entity.type
_entity.pdbx_description
1 polymer ?
#
loop_
_entity_poly.entity_id
_entity_poly.type
_entity_poly.pdbx_seq_one_letter_code
_entity_poly.pdbx_strand_id
1 'polypeptide(L)'
;MRWAFVLLAFFLARAATAGEPQSRHWLVHISMEKGVFRLVRVTEVALPLPKVRSGAEIGSWKAILLDDRDRKVHSLRLLDPTELRGEFEDPSRPGRIQAVRTRMPEPVHFSVRVPAGAGQRLVFYALDAEAVRQAEPGDADWKKLGEVRLDGRE
;
A
#
# COMPACT_ATOMS: atom_id res chain seq x y z
N MET A 1 50.75 -5.94 -37.47
CA MET A 1 49.27 -5.94 -37.30
C MET A 1 48.90 -6.44 -35.90
N ARG A 2 49.05 -5.62 -34.85
CA ARG A 2 48.89 -6.06 -33.44
C ARG A 2 48.27 -5.01 -32.51
N TRP A 3 47.60 -3.99 -33.06
CA TRP A 3 47.13 -2.83 -32.28
C TRP A 3 45.63 -2.53 -32.41
N ALA A 4 44.84 -3.40 -33.07
CA ALA A 4 43.41 -3.16 -33.26
C ALA A 4 42.51 -3.78 -32.16
N PHE A 5 43.07 -4.60 -31.25
CA PHE A 5 42.26 -5.37 -30.28
C PHE A 5 42.06 -4.69 -28.92
N VAL A 6 42.75 -3.59 -28.62
CA VAL A 6 42.68 -2.96 -27.28
C VAL A 6 41.52 -1.96 -27.14
N LEU A 7 41.02 -1.40 -28.24
CA LEU A 7 39.95 -0.38 -28.20
C LEU A 7 38.55 -0.96 -28.01
N LEU A 8 38.33 -2.26 -28.29
CA LEU A 8 37.02 -2.89 -28.13
C LEU A 8 36.68 -3.20 -26.65
N ALA A 9 37.70 -3.37 -25.79
CA ALA A 9 37.49 -3.69 -24.38
C ALA A 9 37.00 -2.48 -23.56
N PHE A 10 37.31 -1.25 -23.98
CA PHE A 10 36.91 -0.03 -23.25
C PHE A 10 35.46 0.40 -23.50
N PHE A 11 34.84 -0.02 -24.62
CA PHE A 11 33.44 0.31 -24.91
C PHE A 11 32.43 -0.65 -24.26
N LEU A 12 32.82 -1.89 -23.96
CA LEU A 12 31.92 -2.87 -23.31
C LEU A 12 31.80 -2.68 -21.79
N ALA A 13 32.72 -1.98 -21.14
CA ALA A 13 32.65 -1.76 -19.68
C ALA A 13 31.64 -0.67 -19.26
N ARG A 14 31.13 0.15 -20.20
CA ARG A 14 30.26 1.29 -19.86
C ARG A 14 28.76 0.96 -19.87
N ALA A 15 28.36 -0.21 -20.36
CA ALA A 15 26.95 -0.62 -20.44
C ALA A 15 26.41 -1.29 -19.15
N ALA A 16 27.27 -1.63 -18.19
CA ALA A 16 26.87 -2.44 -17.02
C ALA A 16 26.45 -1.63 -15.78
N THR A 17 26.33 -0.30 -15.88
CA THR A 17 25.83 0.55 -14.77
C THR A 17 24.59 1.33 -15.15
N ALA A 18 23.73 0.77 -16.02
CA ALA A 18 22.31 1.08 -15.96
C ALA A 18 21.79 0.45 -14.67
N GLY A 19 22.02 1.11 -13.52
CA GLY A 19 21.37 0.75 -12.27
C GLY A 19 19.88 0.60 -12.54
N GLU A 20 19.27 -0.47 -12.05
CA GLU A 20 17.84 -0.73 -12.21
C GLU A 20 17.09 0.58 -11.95
N PRO A 21 16.20 1.03 -12.86
CA PRO A 21 15.46 2.25 -12.64
C PRO A 21 14.75 2.12 -11.29
N GLN A 22 15.16 2.94 -10.31
CA GLN A 22 14.52 2.98 -9.01
C GLN A 22 13.02 3.15 -9.25
N SER A 23 12.25 2.13 -8.89
CA SER A 23 10.81 2.13 -9.08
C SER A 23 10.25 3.31 -8.26
N ARG A 24 9.76 4.32 -8.97
CA ARG A 24 9.13 5.50 -8.34
C ARG A 24 7.86 5.04 -7.65
N HIS A 25 7.72 5.38 -6.38
CA HIS A 25 6.53 5.07 -5.60
C HIS A 25 5.82 6.34 -5.21
N TRP A 26 4.52 6.24 -5.04
CA TRP A 26 3.67 7.29 -4.49
C TRP A 26 3.22 6.91 -3.10
N LEU A 27 3.31 7.87 -2.19
CA LEU A 27 2.55 7.89 -0.95
C LEU A 27 1.26 8.66 -1.20
N VAL A 28 0.15 7.94 -1.24
CA VAL A 28 -1.18 8.48 -1.49
C VAL A 28 -1.88 8.72 -0.16
N HIS A 29 -2.15 9.97 0.16
CA HIS A 29 -2.87 10.40 1.35
C HIS A 29 -4.36 10.50 1.04
N ILE A 30 -5.18 9.85 1.87
CA ILE A 30 -6.61 9.67 1.64
C ILE A 30 -7.36 10.12 2.89
N SER A 31 -8.48 10.80 2.67
CA SER A 31 -9.47 11.12 3.69
C SER A 31 -10.71 10.29 3.43
N MET A 32 -11.30 9.77 4.49
CA MET A 32 -12.59 9.09 4.46
C MET A 32 -13.56 9.72 5.46
N GLU A 33 -14.73 10.10 4.96
CA GLU A 33 -15.81 10.69 5.76
C GLU A 33 -17.13 10.08 5.29
N LYS A 34 -17.92 9.49 6.20
CA LYS A 34 -19.21 8.83 5.89
C LYS A 34 -19.13 7.84 4.73
N GLY A 35 -18.04 7.07 4.66
CA GLY A 35 -17.78 6.09 3.60
C GLY A 35 -17.37 6.68 2.24
N VAL A 36 -17.22 8.00 2.13
CA VAL A 36 -16.75 8.67 0.91
C VAL A 36 -15.23 8.84 0.98
N PHE A 37 -14.52 8.35 -0.04
CA PHE A 37 -13.07 8.46 -0.16
C PHE A 37 -12.71 9.72 -0.96
N ARG A 38 -11.74 10.48 -0.45
CA ARG A 38 -11.18 11.66 -1.12
C ARG A 38 -9.67 11.57 -1.15
N LEU A 39 -9.10 11.86 -2.33
CA LEU A 39 -7.66 12.06 -2.45
C LEU A 39 -7.31 13.38 -1.76
N VAL A 40 -6.39 13.33 -0.80
CA VAL A 40 -5.88 14.52 -0.12
C VAL A 40 -4.62 15.01 -0.82
N ARG A 41 -3.69 14.09 -1.10
CA ARG A 41 -2.39 14.42 -1.69
C ARG A 41 -1.70 13.16 -2.23
N VAL A 42 -0.88 13.33 -3.26
CA VAL A 42 0.09 12.32 -3.71
C VAL A 42 1.50 12.87 -3.54
N THR A 43 2.39 12.11 -2.91
CA THR A 43 3.81 12.49 -2.78
C THR A 43 4.68 11.41 -3.39
N GLU A 44 5.60 11.79 -4.27
CA GLU A 44 6.62 10.87 -4.77
C GLU A 44 7.66 10.58 -3.68
N VAL A 45 7.93 9.30 -3.44
CA VAL A 45 8.89 8.85 -2.43
C VAL A 45 9.92 7.91 -3.06
N ALA A 46 11.19 8.14 -2.75
CA ALA A 46 12.28 7.25 -3.16
C ALA A 46 12.33 6.01 -2.26
N LEU A 47 12.72 4.87 -2.85
CA LEU A 47 12.99 3.64 -2.12
C LEU A 47 14.47 3.57 -1.65
N PRO A 48 14.78 2.79 -0.60
CA PRO A 48 13.86 2.03 0.25
C PRO A 48 13.39 2.83 1.48
N LEU A 49 12.09 2.83 1.74
CA LEU A 49 11.58 3.20 3.08
C LEU A 49 11.68 1.99 4.02
N PRO A 50 11.96 2.20 5.32
CA PRO A 50 12.08 1.12 6.28
C PRO A 50 10.82 0.23 6.29
N LYS A 51 11.03 -1.09 6.25
CA LYS A 51 9.94 -2.08 6.37
C LYS A 51 9.35 -1.96 7.77
N VAL A 52 8.19 -1.34 7.90
CA VAL A 52 7.39 -1.47 9.13
C VAL A 52 6.95 -2.93 9.21
N ARG A 53 7.50 -3.69 10.16
CA ARG A 53 6.97 -5.01 10.52
C ARG A 53 5.65 -4.77 11.25
N SER A 54 4.52 -4.70 10.55
CA SER A 54 3.25 -4.94 11.23
C SER A 54 3.22 -6.43 11.57
N GLY A 55 2.81 -6.77 12.79
CA GLY A 55 2.54 -8.16 13.17
C GLY A 55 1.61 -8.83 12.16
N ALA A 56 1.61 -10.17 12.16
CA ALA A 56 0.90 -11.04 11.21
C ALA A 56 -0.64 -10.95 11.27
N GLU A 57 -1.20 -9.77 11.45
CA GLU A 57 -2.63 -9.53 11.42
C GLU A 57 -3.08 -9.46 9.96
N ILE A 58 -4.00 -10.34 9.58
CA ILE A 58 -4.63 -10.32 8.26
C ILE A 58 -5.38 -9.01 8.16
N GLY A 59 -4.95 -8.13 7.25
CA GLY A 59 -5.65 -6.89 6.97
C GLY A 59 -7.09 -7.18 6.55
N SER A 60 -8.06 -6.62 7.29
CA SER A 60 -9.49 -6.70 6.98
C SER A 60 -9.88 -5.83 5.78
N TRP A 61 -8.96 -5.01 5.27
CA TRP A 61 -9.15 -4.18 4.09
C TRP A 61 -8.14 -4.53 3.00
N LYS A 62 -8.52 -4.27 1.75
CA LYS A 62 -7.67 -4.44 0.56
C LYS A 62 -7.78 -3.22 -0.32
N ALA A 63 -6.63 -2.71 -0.78
CA ALA A 63 -6.58 -1.69 -1.81
C ALA A 63 -6.01 -2.31 -3.10
N ILE A 64 -6.73 -2.15 -4.21
CA ILE A 64 -6.29 -2.59 -5.54
C ILE A 64 -5.97 -1.35 -6.36
N LEU A 65 -4.77 -1.30 -6.92
CA LEU A 65 -4.36 -0.30 -7.88
C LEU A 65 -4.68 -0.80 -9.29
N LEU A 66 -5.47 -0.02 -10.02
CA LEU A 66 -5.81 -0.26 -11.42
C LEU A 66 -5.15 0.79 -12.31
N ASP A 67 -4.73 0.40 -13.51
CA ASP A 67 -4.32 1.33 -14.56
C ASP A 67 -5.53 1.90 -15.33
N ASP A 68 -5.26 2.70 -16.35
CA ASP A 68 -6.24 3.32 -17.25
C ASP A 68 -7.04 2.30 -18.09
N ARG A 69 -6.62 1.03 -18.10
CA ARG A 69 -7.27 -0.08 -18.80
C ARG A 69 -7.91 -1.07 -17.82
N ASP A 70 -8.12 -0.67 -16.57
CA ASP A 70 -8.68 -1.50 -15.49
C ASP A 70 -7.89 -2.77 -15.18
N ARG A 71 -6.61 -2.81 -15.54
CA ARG A 71 -5.73 -3.93 -15.20
C ARG A 71 -5.16 -3.71 -13.80
N LYS A 72 -5.18 -4.77 -13.00
CA LYS A 72 -4.54 -4.79 -11.69
C LYS A 72 -3.04 -4.63 -11.82
N VAL A 73 -2.52 -3.51 -11.33
CA VAL A 73 -1.08 -3.21 -11.27
C VAL A 73 -0.51 -3.62 -9.93
N HIS A 74 -1.25 -3.39 -8.85
CA HIS A 74 -0.77 -3.65 -7.49
C HIS A 74 -1.94 -3.96 -6.54
N SER A 75 -1.63 -4.61 -5.41
CA SER A 75 -2.60 -4.88 -4.35
C SER A 75 -1.93 -4.83 -2.99
N LEU A 76 -2.62 -4.24 -2.02
CA LEU A 76 -2.16 -4.07 -0.65
C LEU A 76 -3.24 -4.62 0.29
N ARG A 77 -2.83 -5.39 1.30
CA ARG A 77 -3.69 -5.66 2.46
C ARG A 77 -3.45 -4.58 3.51
N LEU A 78 -4.53 -4.10 4.11
CA LEU A 78 -4.55 -2.99 5.05
C LEU A 78 -5.32 -3.42 6.29
N LEU A 79 -4.87 -2.98 7.46
CA LEU A 79 -5.75 -2.94 8.62
C LEU A 79 -6.88 -1.95 8.37
N ASP A 80 -8.01 -2.13 9.04
CA ASP A 80 -9.11 -1.17 8.97
C ASP A 80 -8.63 0.21 9.49
N PRO A 81 -8.52 1.24 8.63
CA PRO A 81 -8.04 2.55 9.06
C PRO A 81 -9.02 3.27 9.99
N THR A 82 -10.26 2.79 10.10
CA THR A 82 -11.27 3.36 10.99
C THR A 82 -11.21 2.82 12.40
N GLU A 83 -10.35 1.84 12.67
CA GLU A 83 -10.17 1.27 14.00
C GLU A 83 -8.74 1.50 14.49
N LEU A 84 -8.63 2.03 15.71
CA LEU A 84 -7.38 2.03 16.46
C LEU A 84 -7.38 0.82 17.39
N ARG A 85 -6.36 -0.04 17.27
CA ARG A 85 -6.11 -1.12 18.22
C ARG A 85 -5.15 -0.63 19.30
N GLY A 86 -5.68 -0.41 20.50
CA GLY A 86 -4.89 -0.16 21.70
C GLY A 86 -4.58 -1.48 22.41
N GLU A 87 -3.34 -1.68 22.80
CA GLU A 87 -2.91 -2.81 23.63
C GLU A 87 -2.48 -2.28 24.99
N PHE A 88 -3.05 -2.81 26.07
CA PHE A 88 -2.70 -2.42 27.44
C PHE A 88 -2.68 -3.65 28.35
N GLU A 89 -1.94 -3.54 29.45
CA GLU A 89 -1.90 -4.58 30.47
C GLU A 89 -3.25 -4.63 31.22
N ASP A 90 -3.80 -5.82 31.37
CA ASP A 90 -5.02 -6.08 32.13
C ASP A 90 -4.73 -5.81 33.61
N PRO A 91 -5.30 -4.75 34.22
CA PRO A 91 -5.01 -4.39 35.61
C PRO A 91 -5.51 -5.46 36.60
N SER A 92 -6.44 -6.33 36.17
CA SER A 92 -6.93 -7.44 36.98
C SER A 92 -6.06 -8.70 36.86
N ARG A 93 -5.16 -8.76 35.87
CA ARG A 93 -4.29 -9.90 35.57
C ARG A 93 -2.92 -9.44 35.08
N PRO A 94 -1.99 -9.09 36.00
CA PRO A 94 -0.64 -8.67 35.64
C PRO A 94 0.03 -9.64 34.65
N GLY A 95 0.66 -9.08 33.63
CA GLY A 95 1.30 -9.82 32.53
C GLY A 95 0.36 -10.24 31.38
N ARG A 96 -0.95 -10.02 31.48
CA ARG A 96 -1.87 -10.26 30.36
C ARG A 96 -2.10 -8.98 29.57
N ILE A 97 -1.92 -9.05 28.25
CA ILE A 97 -2.26 -7.94 27.34
C ILE A 97 -3.71 -8.07 26.88
N GLN A 98 -4.47 -7.00 27.03
CA GLN A 98 -5.80 -6.83 26.43
C GLN A 98 -5.69 -5.92 25.22
N ALA A 99 -6.31 -6.31 24.12
CA ALA A 99 -6.49 -5.45 22.95
C ALA A 99 -7.90 -4.86 22.98
N VAL A 100 -8.02 -3.54 22.85
CA VAL A 100 -9.27 -2.84 22.64
C VAL A 100 -9.24 -2.17 21.27
N ARG A 101 -10.34 -2.31 20.54
CA ARG A 101 -10.53 -1.64 19.25
C ARG A 101 -11.47 -0.47 19.47
N THR A 102 -11.05 0.72 19.07
CA THR A 102 -11.84 1.95 19.18
C THR A 102 -12.03 2.54 17.79
N ARG A 103 -13.28 2.89 17.46
CA ARG A 103 -13.60 3.57 16.21
C ARG A 103 -12.95 4.96 16.21
N MET A 104 -12.20 5.28 15.18
CA MET A 104 -11.65 6.62 14.98
C MET A 104 -12.76 7.62 14.66
N PRO A 105 -12.67 8.86 15.17
CA PRO A 105 -13.57 9.92 14.75
C PRO A 105 -13.37 10.25 13.27
N GLU A 106 -14.44 10.62 12.58
CA GLU A 106 -14.39 11.08 11.20
C GLU A 106 -14.02 12.58 11.12
N PRO A 107 -13.28 13.03 10.08
CA PRO A 107 -12.75 12.24 8.97
C PRO A 107 -11.53 11.39 9.36
N VAL A 108 -11.44 10.20 8.79
CA VAL A 108 -10.31 9.28 8.96
C VAL A 108 -9.27 9.55 7.88
N HIS A 109 -8.05 9.86 8.29
CA HIS A 109 -6.91 10.08 7.39
C HIS A 109 -5.95 8.91 7.44
N PHE A 110 -5.60 8.37 6.27
CA PHE A 110 -4.62 7.29 6.16
C PHE A 110 -3.80 7.44 4.88
N SER A 111 -2.76 6.61 4.73
CA SER A 111 -1.88 6.68 3.56
C SER A 111 -1.53 5.29 3.08
N VAL A 112 -1.49 5.14 1.76
CA VAL A 112 -1.10 3.89 1.10
C VAL A 112 0.05 4.14 0.15
N ARG A 113 0.96 3.17 0.05
CA ARG A 113 2.12 3.26 -0.84
C ARG A 113 1.91 2.38 -2.06
N VAL A 114 2.02 2.98 -3.25
CA VAL A 114 1.74 2.31 -4.52
C VAL A 114 2.82 2.63 -5.57
N PRO A 115 3.04 1.76 -6.57
CA PRO A 115 3.85 2.12 -7.73
C PRO A 115 3.29 3.34 -8.45
N ALA A 116 4.16 4.28 -8.86
CA ALA A 116 3.76 5.46 -9.61
C ALA A 116 3.36 5.11 -11.04
N GLY A 117 2.27 5.71 -11.55
CA GLY A 117 1.85 5.57 -12.95
C GLY A 117 0.71 6.50 -13.35
N ALA A 118 0.64 6.89 -14.61
CA ALA A 118 -0.42 7.78 -15.10
C ALA A 118 -1.78 7.08 -15.19
N GLY A 119 -2.87 7.83 -14.99
CA GLY A 119 -4.25 7.33 -15.18
C GLY A 119 -4.68 6.28 -14.16
N GLN A 120 -3.99 6.18 -13.03
CA GLN A 120 -4.24 5.13 -12.04
C GLN A 120 -5.40 5.47 -11.11
N ARG A 121 -6.08 4.44 -10.62
CA ARG A 121 -7.07 4.56 -9.55
C ARG A 121 -6.89 3.50 -8.48
N LEU A 122 -7.19 3.87 -7.23
CA LEU A 122 -7.23 2.96 -6.11
C LEU A 122 -8.68 2.59 -5.79
N VAL A 123 -8.94 1.29 -5.67
CA VAL A 123 -10.24 0.74 -5.28
C VAL A 123 -10.10 0.03 -3.94
N PHE A 124 -10.94 0.39 -2.99
CA PHE A 124 -10.94 -0.13 -1.62
C PHE A 124 -12.02 -1.17 -1.42
N TYR A 125 -11.67 -2.23 -0.69
CA TYR A 125 -12.55 -3.31 -0.31
C TYR A 125 -12.41 -3.59 1.19
N ALA A 126 -13.51 -3.91 1.86
CA ALA A 126 -13.51 -4.54 3.18
C ALA A 126 -13.84 -6.01 3.05
N LEU A 127 -13.23 -6.81 3.91
CA LEU A 127 -13.59 -8.20 4.09
C LEU A 127 -14.85 -8.30 4.96
N ASP A 128 -15.76 -9.21 4.60
CA ASP A 128 -16.91 -9.54 5.44
C ASP A 128 -16.44 -10.01 6.83
N ALA A 129 -17.09 -9.51 7.89
CA ALA A 129 -16.75 -9.83 9.27
C ALA A 129 -16.81 -11.34 9.58
N GLU A 130 -17.69 -12.09 8.90
CA GLU A 130 -17.76 -13.55 9.03
C GLU A 130 -16.56 -14.24 8.35
N ALA A 131 -16.06 -13.66 7.26
CA ALA A 131 -14.92 -14.17 6.50
C ALA A 131 -13.56 -13.79 7.10
N VAL A 132 -13.49 -12.81 8.01
CA VAL A 132 -12.24 -12.43 8.72
C VAL A 132 -11.59 -13.60 9.46
N ARG A 133 -12.37 -14.62 9.86
CA ARG A 133 -11.86 -15.81 10.58
C ARG A 133 -11.27 -16.88 9.66
N GLN A 134 -11.44 -16.73 8.34
CA GLN A 134 -10.93 -17.70 7.37
C GLN A 134 -9.45 -17.44 7.09
N ALA A 135 -8.67 -18.52 6.92
CA ALA A 135 -7.25 -18.41 6.58
C ALA A 135 -7.03 -17.79 5.18
N GLU A 136 -7.92 -18.11 4.24
CA GLU A 136 -7.89 -17.62 2.86
C GLU A 136 -9.29 -17.20 2.40
N PRO A 137 -9.69 -15.94 2.62
CA PRO A 137 -10.98 -15.45 2.18
C PRO A 137 -11.05 -15.38 0.65
N GLY A 138 -12.17 -15.83 0.08
CA GLY A 138 -12.43 -15.80 -1.35
C GLY A 138 -12.74 -14.39 -1.86
N ASP A 139 -12.73 -14.19 -3.18
CA ASP A 139 -12.99 -12.86 -3.77
C ASP A 139 -14.42 -12.35 -3.49
N ALA A 140 -15.39 -13.26 -3.31
CA ALA A 140 -16.78 -12.92 -2.98
C ALA A 140 -16.94 -12.32 -1.57
N ASP A 141 -15.99 -12.57 -0.67
CA ASP A 141 -16.01 -12.06 0.70
C ASP A 141 -15.59 -10.59 0.78
N TRP A 142 -15.14 -10.00 -0.33
CA TRP A 142 -14.68 -8.62 -0.39
C TRP A 142 -15.75 -7.69 -0.94
N LYS A 143 -16.25 -6.80 -0.08
CA LYS A 143 -17.20 -5.75 -0.46
C LYS A 143 -16.46 -4.48 -0.84
N LYS A 144 -16.73 -3.95 -2.05
CA LYS A 144 -16.20 -2.65 -2.48
C LYS A 144 -16.72 -1.54 -1.56
N LEU A 145 -15.82 -0.70 -1.08
CA LEU A 145 -16.10 0.45 -0.23
C LEU A 145 -16.16 1.74 -1.05
N GLY A 146 -15.21 1.92 -1.97
CA GLY A 146 -15.09 3.14 -2.76
C GLY A 146 -13.82 3.15 -3.61
N GLU A 147 -13.57 4.27 -4.27
CA GLU A 147 -12.39 4.47 -5.11
C GLU A 147 -11.93 5.92 -5.12
N VAL A 148 -10.66 6.13 -5.47
CA VAL A 148 -10.05 7.45 -5.71
C VAL A 148 -9.16 7.39 -6.94
N ARG A 149 -9.31 8.37 -7.84
CA ARG A 149 -8.42 8.56 -8.99
C ARG A 149 -7.16 9.30 -8.55
N LEU A 150 -6.01 8.95 -9.14
CA LEU A 150 -4.70 9.51 -8.80
C LEU A 150 -4.24 10.58 -9.80
N ASP A 151 -5.19 11.14 -10.55
CA ASP A 151 -4.94 12.06 -11.67
C ASP A 151 -4.76 13.53 -11.21
N GLY A 152 -5.05 13.83 -9.93
CA GLY A 152 -5.03 15.17 -9.35
C GLY A 152 -3.66 15.63 -8.88
N ARG A 153 -2.69 15.71 -9.79
CA ARG A 153 -1.43 16.43 -9.51
C ARG A 153 -1.75 17.94 -9.51
N GLU A 154 -1.90 18.52 -8.33
CA GLU A 154 -1.67 19.96 -8.12
C GLU A 154 -0.17 20.23 -7.96
#